data_AF-A0A351L2K3-F1
#
_entry.id   AF-A0A351L2K3-F1
#
_cell.length_a   1.000
_cell.length_b   1.000
_cell.length_c   1.000
_cell.angle_alpha   90.00
_cell.angle_beta   90.00
_cell.angle_gamma   90.00
#
_symmetry.space_group_name_H-M   'P 1'
#
loop_
_entity.id
_entity.type
_entity.pdbx_description
1 polymer ?
#
loop_
_entity_poly.entity_id
_entity_poly.type
_entity_poly.pdbx_seq_one_letter_code
_entity_poly.pdbx_strand_id
1 'polypeptide(L)'
;MVKLNTVSLVAIAFTATASFSLAQDIPIPVPPPQRRPQPSSPIQQQRLQVEQIQSEAEAEIEKLLTSEQQIQYRQARRAGNNILDSLDTIESLSESQKTKINTIVRTASERILNLTRRRESR
;
A
#
# COMPACT_ATOMS: atom_id res chain seq x y z
N MET A 1 -8.16 20.05 -26.94
CA MET A 1 -7.62 18.68 -27.10
C MET A 1 -6.10 18.76 -27.10
N VAL A 2 -5.46 18.40 -25.99
CA VAL A 2 -3.99 18.31 -25.91
C VAL A 2 -3.64 16.84 -25.72
N LYS A 3 -2.77 16.34 -26.60
CA LYS A 3 -2.29 14.97 -26.68
C LYS A 3 -0.94 14.83 -25.97
N LEU A 4 -0.78 13.68 -25.31
CA LEU A 4 0.43 12.98 -24.84
C LEU A 4 1.28 13.61 -23.72
N ASN A 5 1.52 12.81 -22.66
CA ASN A 5 2.84 12.22 -22.49
C ASN A 5 2.77 10.89 -21.72
N THR A 6 2.99 9.81 -22.45
CA THR A 6 3.15 8.45 -21.97
C THR A 6 4.43 8.35 -21.15
N VAL A 7 4.31 8.06 -19.87
CA VAL A 7 5.45 7.62 -19.06
C VAL A 7 5.42 6.10 -19.02
N SER A 8 6.39 5.47 -19.67
CA SER A 8 6.59 4.03 -19.70
C SER A 8 6.67 3.46 -18.29
N LEU A 9 5.68 2.66 -17.91
CA LEU A 9 5.72 1.87 -16.68
C LEU A 9 6.56 0.62 -16.94
N VAL A 10 7.69 0.49 -16.24
CA VAL A 10 8.52 -0.73 -16.26
C VAL A 10 7.71 -1.85 -15.60
N ALA A 11 7.22 -2.79 -16.40
CA ALA A 11 6.56 -4.00 -15.91
C ALA A 11 7.63 -4.98 -15.41
N ILE A 12 7.71 -5.17 -14.09
CA ILE A 12 8.57 -6.19 -13.49
C ILE A 12 7.78 -7.50 -13.45
N ALA A 13 8.11 -8.43 -14.35
CA ALA A 13 7.54 -9.77 -14.39
C ALA A 13 8.16 -10.63 -13.28
N PHE A 14 7.34 -11.14 -12.35
CA PHE A 14 7.75 -12.17 -11.41
C PHE A 14 7.56 -13.55 -12.05
N THR A 15 8.64 -14.13 -12.56
CA THR A 15 8.67 -15.51 -13.05
C THR A 15 8.74 -16.46 -11.85
N ALA A 16 7.64 -17.13 -11.53
CA ALA A 16 7.63 -18.22 -10.57
C ALA A 16 8.01 -19.52 -11.27
N THR A 17 9.29 -19.91 -11.21
CA THR A 17 9.72 -21.27 -11.55
C THR A 17 9.77 -22.12 -10.30
N ALA A 18 8.84 -23.06 -10.17
CA ALA A 18 9.01 -24.23 -9.34
C ALA A 18 8.30 -25.42 -9.99
N SER A 19 9.02 -26.10 -10.87
CA SER A 19 8.68 -27.44 -11.37
C SER A 19 9.58 -28.43 -10.65
N PHE A 20 9.04 -29.29 -9.79
CA PHE A 20 9.73 -30.52 -9.42
C PHE A 20 8.73 -31.66 -9.23
N SER A 21 8.87 -32.63 -10.13
CA SER A 21 8.18 -33.91 -10.15
C SER A 21 8.52 -34.78 -8.94
N LEU A 22 7.53 -35.55 -8.50
CA LEU A 22 7.66 -36.65 -7.54
C LEU A 22 8.54 -37.79 -8.11
N ALA A 23 9.55 -38.22 -7.35
CA ALA A 23 10.11 -39.57 -7.44
C ALA A 23 10.56 -40.01 -6.03
N GLN A 24 10.20 -41.25 -5.69
CA GLN A 24 10.26 -41.89 -4.38
C GLN A 24 11.70 -42.22 -3.94
N ASP A 25 11.99 -42.00 -2.66
CA ASP A 25 12.70 -42.92 -1.75
C ASP A 25 12.48 -42.37 -0.33
N ILE A 26 12.17 -43.20 0.68
CA ILE A 26 11.75 -42.71 2.01
C ILE A 26 12.97 -42.63 2.94
N PRO A 27 13.38 -41.43 3.38
CA PRO A 27 14.05 -41.31 4.66
C PRO A 27 13.43 -40.19 5.52
N ILE A 28 13.01 -40.55 6.74
CA ILE A 28 12.80 -39.73 7.95
C ILE A 28 11.97 -38.44 7.76
N PRO A 29 10.84 -38.22 8.45
CA PRO A 29 10.25 -36.89 8.53
C PRO A 29 11.21 -35.97 9.30
N VAL A 30 12.18 -35.38 8.59
CA VAL A 30 12.87 -34.19 9.05
C VAL A 30 11.76 -33.16 9.22
N PRO A 31 11.52 -32.63 10.44
CA PRO A 31 10.61 -31.52 10.60
C PRO A 31 11.05 -30.46 9.58
N PRO A 32 10.12 -29.84 8.81
CA PRO A 32 10.50 -28.80 7.86
C PRO A 32 11.40 -27.84 8.63
N PRO A 33 12.56 -27.43 8.07
CA PRO A 33 13.49 -26.57 8.79
C PRO A 33 12.67 -25.44 9.37
N GLN A 34 12.56 -25.39 10.70
CA GLN A 34 11.76 -24.38 11.38
C GLN A 34 12.31 -23.08 10.84
N ARG A 35 11.54 -22.42 9.97
CA ARG A 35 11.91 -21.11 9.46
C ARG A 35 11.93 -20.25 10.70
N ARG A 36 13.11 -20.04 11.28
CA ARG A 36 13.29 -19.04 12.32
C ARG A 36 12.65 -17.78 11.74
N PRO A 37 11.80 -17.07 12.51
CA PRO A 37 11.25 -15.81 12.07
C PRO A 37 12.42 -14.99 11.55
N GLN A 38 12.45 -14.75 10.24
CA GLN A 38 13.55 -14.00 9.65
C GLN A 38 13.44 -12.61 10.27
N PRO A 39 14.47 -12.11 10.96
CA PRO A 39 14.42 -10.75 11.49
C PRO A 39 14.11 -9.84 10.31
N SER A 40 12.98 -9.13 10.40
CA SER A 40 12.52 -8.29 9.32
C SER A 40 13.61 -7.27 9.03
N SER A 41 14.09 -7.25 7.78
CA SER A 41 15.16 -6.33 7.41
C SER A 41 14.72 -4.89 7.73
N PRO A 42 15.65 -3.96 7.98
CA PRO A 42 15.30 -2.57 8.23
C PRO A 42 14.33 -2.02 7.16
N ILE A 43 14.51 -2.45 5.90
CA ILE A 43 13.64 -2.13 4.76
C ILE A 43 12.23 -2.68 4.95
N GLN A 44 12.07 -3.93 5.39
CA GLN A 44 10.75 -4.50 5.69
C GLN A 44 10.06 -3.76 6.84
N GLN A 45 10.78 -3.42 7.92
CA GLN A 45 10.22 -2.66 9.03
C GLN A 45 9.74 -1.27 8.59
N GLN A 46 10.47 -0.61 7.70
CA GLN A 46 10.07 0.68 7.13
C GLN A 46 8.82 0.55 6.24
N ARG A 47 8.76 -0.49 5.40
CA ARG A 47 7.57 -0.75 4.58
C ARG A 47 6.33 -0.93 5.46
N LEU A 48 6.43 -1.70 6.53
CA LEU A 48 5.34 -1.89 7.50
C LEU A 48 4.91 -0.56 8.14
N GLN A 49 5.86 0.31 8.50
CA GLN A 49 5.55 1.63 9.06
C GLN A 49 4.88 2.55 8.04
N VAL A 50 5.30 2.52 6.78
CA VAL A 50 4.66 3.28 5.70
C VAL A 50 3.24 2.77 5.45
N GLU A 51 3.06 1.45 5.35
CA GLU A 51 1.75 0.80 5.21
C GLU A 51 0.84 1.15 6.39
N GLN A 52 1.37 1.19 7.61
CA GLN A 52 0.61 1.60 8.80
C GLN A 52 0.17 3.08 8.73
N ILE A 53 1.08 4.00 8.35
CA ILE A 53 0.72 5.42 8.20
C ILE A 53 -0.36 5.60 7.12
N GLN A 54 -0.25 4.89 6.00
CA GLN A 54 -1.25 4.93 4.94
C GLN A 54 -2.60 4.40 5.41
N SER A 55 -2.62 3.29 6.15
CA SER A 55 -3.83 2.69 6.73
C SER A 55 -4.51 3.63 7.73
N GLU A 56 -3.73 4.28 8.60
CA GLU A 56 -4.23 5.29 9.54
C GLU A 56 -4.88 6.47 8.79
N ALA A 57 -4.22 6.99 7.77
CA ALA A 57 -4.73 8.08 6.95
C ALA A 57 -6.03 7.70 6.23
N GLU A 58 -6.09 6.51 5.64
CA GLU A 58 -7.28 5.98 4.98
C GLU A 58 -8.46 5.83 5.96
N ALA A 59 -8.21 5.30 7.16
CA ALA A 59 -9.23 5.18 8.19
C ALA A 59 -9.76 6.54 8.68
N GLU A 60 -8.91 7.57 8.77
CA GLU A 60 -9.34 8.92 9.10
C GLU A 60 -10.15 9.57 7.98
N ILE A 61 -9.75 9.36 6.72
CA ILE A 61 -10.50 9.83 5.55
C ILE A 61 -11.89 9.21 5.53
N GLU A 62 -12.01 7.88 5.70
CA GLU A 62 -13.33 7.21 5.69
C GLU A 62 -14.28 7.77 6.76
N LYS A 63 -13.78 8.17 7.94
CA LYS A 63 -14.60 8.79 9.00
C LYS A 63 -15.17 10.15 8.62
N LEU A 64 -14.56 10.85 7.67
CA LEU A 64 -15.04 12.15 7.18
C LEU A 64 -16.09 12.00 6.09
N LEU A 65 -16.24 10.81 5.51
CA LEU A 65 -17.16 10.53 4.42
C LEU A 65 -18.52 10.07 4.94
N THR A 66 -19.59 10.42 4.22
CA THR A 66 -20.92 9.84 4.43
C THR A 66 -20.94 8.36 4.02
N SER A 67 -21.95 7.61 4.44
CA SER A 67 -22.08 6.19 4.09
C SER A 67 -22.05 5.94 2.57
N GLU A 68 -22.66 6.82 1.78
CA GLU A 68 -22.67 6.72 0.31
C GLU A 68 -21.28 7.02 -0.28
N GLN A 69 -20.64 8.09 0.18
CA GLN A 69 -19.28 8.45 -0.25
C GLN A 69 -18.27 7.35 0.12
N GLN A 70 -18.42 6.71 1.27
CA GLN A 70 -17.60 5.57 1.67
C GLN A 70 -17.78 4.37 0.72
N ILE A 71 -19.00 4.14 0.23
CA ILE A 71 -19.25 3.08 -0.76
C ILE A 71 -18.50 3.39 -2.05
N GLN A 72 -18.62 4.61 -2.58
CA GLN A 72 -17.91 5.05 -3.78
C GLN A 72 -16.38 4.94 -3.61
N TYR A 73 -15.86 5.46 -2.49
CA TYR A 73 -14.45 5.40 -2.14
C TYR A 73 -13.93 3.94 -2.07
N ARG A 74 -14.62 3.05 -1.33
CA ARG A 74 -14.20 1.64 -1.20
C ARG A 74 -14.30 0.88 -2.52
N GLN A 75 -15.29 1.18 -3.36
CA GLN A 75 -15.38 0.59 -4.70
C GLN A 75 -14.17 0.98 -5.55
N ALA A 76 -13.79 2.26 -5.56
CA ALA A 76 -12.60 2.72 -6.26
C ALA A 76 -11.32 2.07 -5.72
N ARG A 77 -11.17 1.94 -4.39
CA ARG A 77 -10.04 1.23 -3.77
C ARG A 77 -9.96 -0.24 -4.18
N ARG A 78 -11.10 -0.93 -4.26
CA ARG A 78 -11.19 -2.32 -4.75
C ARG A 78 -10.85 -2.45 -6.23
N ALA A 79 -11.08 -1.41 -7.03
CA ALA A 79 -10.67 -1.35 -8.42
C ALA A 79 -9.15 -1.14 -8.60
N GLY A 80 -8.40 -0.95 -7.51
CA GLY A 80 -6.96 -0.75 -7.53
C GLY A 80 -6.52 0.72 -7.53
N ASN A 81 -7.46 1.65 -7.38
CA ASN A 81 -7.15 3.07 -7.34
C ASN A 81 -6.39 3.42 -6.05
N ASN A 82 -5.46 4.37 -6.15
CA ASN A 82 -4.81 4.93 -4.97
C ASN A 82 -5.79 5.84 -4.19
N ILE A 83 -5.39 6.30 -3.00
CA ILE A 83 -6.27 7.09 -2.11
C ILE A 83 -6.80 8.36 -2.82
N LEU A 84 -5.95 9.08 -3.57
CA LEU A 84 -6.33 10.33 -4.23
C LEU A 84 -7.27 10.07 -5.41
N ASP A 85 -6.95 9.07 -6.23
CA ASP A 85 -7.79 8.67 -7.35
C ASP A 85 -9.16 8.17 -6.85
N SER A 86 -9.20 7.45 -5.72
CA SER A 86 -10.46 7.02 -5.11
C SER A 86 -11.29 8.17 -4.57
N LEU A 87 -10.67 9.23 -4.05
CA LEU A 87 -11.37 10.42 -3.61
C LEU A 87 -11.97 11.22 -4.77
N ASP A 88 -11.31 11.21 -5.94
CA ASP A 88 -11.80 11.88 -7.15
C ASP A 88 -13.07 11.23 -7.73
N THR A 89 -13.28 9.94 -7.44
CA THR A 89 -14.52 9.24 -7.82
C THR A 89 -15.76 9.65 -7.02
N ILE A 90 -15.57 10.41 -5.93
CA ILE A 90 -16.67 10.84 -5.07
C ILE A 90 -17.36 12.03 -5.71
N GLU A 91 -18.64 11.86 -6.08
CA GLU A 91 -19.41 12.84 -6.86
C GLU A 91 -19.45 14.23 -6.22
N SER A 92 -19.51 14.30 -4.89
CA SER A 92 -19.40 15.57 -4.17
C SER A 92 -18.68 15.41 -2.84
N LEU A 93 -17.57 16.13 -2.66
CA LEU A 93 -16.95 16.38 -1.36
C LEU A 93 -17.20 17.83 -0.97
N SER A 94 -17.66 18.07 0.25
CA SER A 94 -17.77 19.44 0.77
C SER A 94 -16.39 20.07 0.94
N GLU A 95 -16.31 21.41 0.87
CA GLU A 95 -15.05 22.14 1.06
C GLU A 95 -14.40 21.86 2.44
N SER A 96 -15.24 21.65 3.47
CA SER A 96 -14.78 21.23 4.79
C SER A 96 -14.14 19.83 4.77
N GLN A 97 -14.76 18.87 4.08
CA GLN A 97 -14.19 17.53 3.91
C GLN A 97 -12.87 17.60 3.12
N LYS A 98 -12.82 18.32 1.99
CA LYS A 98 -11.60 18.50 1.19
C LYS A 98 -10.44 19.06 2.01
N THR A 99 -10.71 20.09 2.82
CA THR A 99 -9.70 20.72 3.68
C THR A 99 -9.15 19.74 4.72
N LYS A 100 -10.03 18.98 5.37
CA LYS A 100 -9.63 17.97 6.37
C LYS A 100 -8.86 16.81 5.74
N ILE A 101 -9.34 16.30 4.60
CA ILE A 101 -8.67 15.23 3.84
C ILE A 101 -7.27 15.67 3.41
N ASN A 102 -7.11 16.89 2.88
CA ASN A 102 -5.81 17.42 2.50
C ASN A 102 -4.86 17.49 3.71
N THR A 103 -5.37 17.92 4.87
CA THR A 103 -4.60 17.94 6.12
C THR A 103 -4.12 16.54 6.53
N ILE A 104 -4.98 15.52 6.42
CA ILE A 104 -4.63 14.13 6.72
C ILE A 104 -3.55 13.61 5.77
N VAL A 105 -3.75 13.79 4.45
CA VAL A 105 -2.79 13.35 3.42
C VAL A 105 -1.43 14.03 3.60
N ARG A 106 -1.42 15.34 3.88
CA ARG A 106 -0.18 16.09 4.13
C ARG A 106 0.55 15.56 5.37
N THR A 107 -0.18 15.36 6.47
CA THR A 107 0.38 14.84 7.73
C THR A 107 0.97 13.44 7.54
N ALA A 108 0.27 12.56 6.82
CA ALA A 108 0.77 11.23 6.48
C ALA A 108 2.06 11.29 5.64
N SER A 109 2.08 12.18 4.64
CA SER A 109 3.25 12.39 3.78
C SER A 109 4.47 12.88 4.57
N GLU A 110 4.27 13.84 5.49
CA GLU A 110 5.33 14.33 6.38
C GLU A 110 5.88 13.22 7.28
N ARG A 111 5.01 12.37 7.85
CA ARG A 111 5.42 11.21 8.65
C ARG A 111 6.28 10.24 7.83
N ILE A 112 5.86 9.91 6.61
CA ILE A 112 6.61 9.01 5.70
C ILE A 112 7.97 9.61 5.31
N LEU A 113 8.02 10.91 5.00
CA LEU A 113 9.28 11.61 4.69
C LEU A 113 10.24 11.59 5.88
N ASN A 114 9.74 11.81 7.10
CA ASN A 114 10.55 11.78 8.31
C ASN A 114 11.10 10.38 8.62
N LEU A 115 10.33 9.32 8.34
CA LEU A 115 10.83 7.94 8.43
C LEU A 115 11.99 7.67 7.47
N THR A 116 11.94 8.26 6.28
CA THR A 116 12.98 8.09 5.26
C THR A 116 14.25 8.87 5.62
N ARG A 117 14.12 10.15 6.02
CA ARG A 117 15.25 11.02 6.40
C ARG A 117 16.03 10.54 7.63
N ARG A 118 15.38 9.93 8.62
CA ARG A 118 16.07 9.41 9.83
C ARG A 118 17.14 8.34 9.53
N ARG A 119 17.16 7.75 8.34
CA ARG A 119 18.22 6.81 7.92
C ARG A 119 19.43 7.47 7.29
N GLU A 120 19.27 8.60 6.62
CA GLU A 120 20.40 9.28 5.97
C GLU A 120 21.36 9.93 6.98
N SER A 121 20.91 10.08 8.23
CA SER A 121 21.69 10.65 9.34
C SER A 121 22.35 9.60 10.25
N ARG A 122 22.37 8.32 9.87
CA ARG A 122 23.07 7.23 10.60
C ARG A 122 24.14 6.62 9.71
#